data_AF-A0A959SJM0-F1
#
_entry.id   AF-A0A959SJM0-F1
#
_cell.length_a   1.000
_cell.length_b   1.000
_cell.length_c   1.000
_cell.angle_alpha   90.00
_cell.angle_beta   90.00
_cell.angle_gamma   90.00
#
_symmetry.space_group_name_H-M   'P 1'
#
loop_
_entity.id
_entity.type
_entity.pdbx_description
1 polymer ?
#
loop_
_entity_poly.entity_id
_entity_poly.type
_entity_poly.pdbx_seq_one_letter_code
_entity_poly.pdbx_strand_id
1 'polypeptide(L)'
;MRYLLRWFAFKEVDQHTIIMFTSAFILLSGLFFADPALPVAATNVDTDAMVFSLGGPPSIRIAGLSGGDVSAEQFASARTVDLAGCQPDAKNVSLTFVTTDGKGIEKNVNDEGPEIEAAMRSMITALPKGATFLVEVEVKDSKGKTWKVPTASFIWIG
;
A
#
# COMPACT_ATOMS: atom_id res chain seq x y z
N MET A 1 26.65 -25.40 20.56
CA MET A 1 26.34 -24.56 21.74
C MET A 1 27.24 -23.32 21.71
N ARG A 2 26.68 -22.14 21.38
CA ARG A 2 26.96 -20.79 21.93
C ARG A 2 26.49 -19.71 20.94
N TYR A 3 25.54 -18.91 21.41
CA TYR A 3 25.01 -17.68 20.84
C TYR A 3 26.07 -16.57 20.81
N LEU A 4 25.95 -15.58 19.90
CA LEU A 4 25.78 -14.15 20.26
C LEU A 4 25.68 -13.22 19.03
N LEU A 5 24.75 -12.27 19.16
CA LEU A 5 24.30 -11.28 18.19
C LEU A 5 25.21 -10.03 18.07
N ARG A 6 25.08 -9.38 16.90
CA ARG A 6 25.04 -7.91 16.58
C ARG A 6 26.21 -7.02 17.03
N TRP A 7 26.59 -6.07 16.16
CA TRP A 7 26.15 -4.66 16.21
C TRP A 7 26.67 -3.89 14.96
N PHE A 8 25.79 -3.06 14.37
CA PHE A 8 26.08 -2.15 13.26
C PHE A 8 26.68 -0.84 13.79
N ALA A 9 27.70 -0.32 13.11
CA ALA A 9 28.29 0.98 13.39
C ALA A 9 27.50 2.08 12.66
N PHE A 10 26.93 3.00 13.43
CA PHE A 10 26.33 4.26 12.97
C PHE A 10 27.44 5.31 12.94
N LYS A 11 27.69 5.95 11.78
CA LYS A 11 28.70 7.01 11.67
C LYS A 11 28.02 8.36 11.69
N GLU A 12 28.27 9.03 12.80
CA GLU A 12 27.99 10.42 13.16
C GLU A 12 28.64 11.39 12.17
N VAL A 13 27.88 12.38 11.69
CA VAL A 13 28.40 13.55 10.98
C VAL A 13 27.88 14.77 11.74
N ASP A 14 28.82 15.43 12.41
CA ASP A 14 28.58 16.67 13.13
C ASP A 14 29.29 17.83 12.43
N GLN A 15 28.75 19.01 12.72
CA GLN A 15 29.40 20.29 12.86
C GLN A 15 29.69 21.22 11.66
N HIS A 16 29.17 22.43 11.88
CA HIS A 16 29.67 23.74 11.46
C HIS A 16 29.53 24.13 9.99
N THR A 17 28.64 25.09 9.72
CA THR A 17 29.06 26.48 9.41
C THR A 17 27.87 27.31 8.90
N ILE A 18 27.51 28.36 9.68
CA ILE A 18 27.29 29.77 9.28
C ILE A 18 26.39 29.96 8.03
N ILE A 19 25.26 30.69 8.07
CA ILE A 19 25.23 32.14 7.81
C ILE A 19 23.78 32.66 8.02
N MET A 20 23.67 33.53 9.03
CA MET A 20 22.99 34.84 9.06
C MET A 20 21.51 34.95 8.65
N PHE A 21 20.71 35.17 9.70
CA PHE A 21 19.69 36.22 9.76
C PHE A 21 19.97 37.38 8.80
N THR A 22 19.10 37.58 7.79
CA THR A 22 18.96 38.88 7.16
C THR A 22 17.47 39.15 6.92
N SER A 23 16.91 39.95 7.81
CA SER A 23 15.59 40.56 7.68
C SER A 23 15.59 41.50 6.47
N ALA A 24 14.65 41.30 5.55
CA ALA A 24 14.31 42.30 4.54
C ALA A 24 12.79 42.42 4.44
N PHE A 25 12.29 43.39 5.22
CA PHE A 25 10.94 43.94 5.11
C PHE A 25 10.85 44.67 3.77
N ILE A 26 10.03 44.20 2.83
CA ILE A 26 9.67 44.96 1.64
C ILE A 26 8.17 45.25 1.71
N LEU A 27 7.84 46.46 2.17
CA LEU A 27 6.57 47.12 1.90
C LEU A 27 6.69 47.78 0.53
N LEU A 28 5.95 47.31 -0.46
CA LEU A 28 5.66 48.10 -1.65
C LEU A 28 4.21 47.89 -2.09
N SER A 29 3.47 48.99 -2.01
CA SER A 29 2.09 49.17 -2.45
C SER A 29 1.94 48.94 -3.96
N GLY A 30 0.80 48.39 -4.36
CA GLY A 30 0.41 48.28 -5.76
C GLY A 30 -1.04 47.87 -5.92
N LEU A 31 -1.97 48.80 -5.63
CA LEU A 31 -3.28 48.81 -6.27
C LEU A 31 -3.06 48.82 -7.78
N PHE A 32 -3.75 47.98 -8.56
CA PHE A 32 -4.40 48.37 -9.82
C PHE A 32 -5.04 47.19 -10.57
N PHE A 33 -6.31 47.44 -10.96
CA PHE A 33 -7.14 46.86 -12.01
C PHE A 33 -7.87 45.52 -11.82
N ALA A 34 -9.18 45.64 -12.01
CA ALA A 34 -10.18 44.60 -12.14
C ALA A 34 -10.01 43.80 -13.43
N ASP A 35 -10.25 42.49 -13.33
CA ASP A 35 -10.83 41.69 -14.40
C ASP A 35 -11.66 40.56 -13.75
N PRO A 36 -12.99 40.55 -13.87
CA PRO A 36 -13.82 39.42 -13.47
C PRO A 36 -13.89 38.40 -14.61
N ALA A 37 -12.74 37.89 -15.08
CA ALA A 37 -12.70 36.70 -15.89
C ALA A 37 -12.79 35.49 -14.96
N LEU A 38 -14.01 34.97 -14.83
CA LEU A 38 -14.31 33.64 -14.34
C LEU A 38 -13.28 32.63 -14.87
N PRO A 39 -12.44 32.01 -14.02
CA PRO A 39 -11.93 30.70 -14.37
C PRO A 39 -13.13 29.77 -14.19
N VAL A 40 -13.81 29.46 -15.30
CA VAL A 40 -14.45 28.16 -15.44
C VAL A 40 -13.33 27.17 -15.18
N ALA A 41 -13.27 26.68 -13.95
CA ALA A 41 -12.56 25.47 -13.62
C ALA A 41 -13.21 24.41 -14.50
N ALA A 42 -12.61 24.18 -15.66
CA ALA A 42 -12.66 22.89 -16.30
C ALA A 42 -12.02 21.95 -15.29
N THR A 43 -12.83 21.49 -14.34
CA THR A 43 -12.63 20.17 -13.78
C THR A 43 -12.74 19.26 -15.00
N ASN A 44 -11.60 19.03 -15.65
CA ASN A 44 -11.28 17.73 -16.16
C ASN A 44 -11.40 16.82 -14.95
N VAL A 45 -12.64 16.47 -14.61
CA VAL A 45 -12.93 15.22 -13.95
C VAL A 45 -12.36 14.25 -14.97
N ASP A 46 -11.16 13.80 -14.66
CA ASP A 46 -10.55 12.63 -15.25
C ASP A 46 -11.57 11.54 -15.00
N THR A 47 -12.52 11.48 -15.92
CA THR A 47 -13.47 10.42 -16.05
C THR A 47 -12.62 9.36 -16.74
N ASP A 48 -11.58 8.89 -16.04
CA ASP A 48 -11.14 7.50 -16.08
C ASP A 48 -12.37 6.77 -15.57
N ALA A 49 -13.33 6.68 -16.50
CA ALA A 49 -14.55 5.94 -16.37
C ALA A 49 -14.04 4.61 -15.85
N MET A 50 -14.36 4.34 -14.60
CA MET A 50 -14.21 3.04 -14.02
C MET A 50 -15.05 2.15 -14.91
N VAL A 51 -14.41 1.61 -15.95
CA VAL A 51 -14.98 0.56 -16.78
C VAL A 51 -14.93 -0.65 -15.87
N PHE A 52 -15.89 -0.70 -14.94
CA PHE A 52 -16.24 -1.91 -14.20
C PHE A 52 -16.87 -2.85 -15.20
N SER A 53 -16.02 -3.46 -16.03
CA SER A 53 -16.41 -4.52 -16.93
C SER A 53 -16.74 -5.75 -16.08
N LEU A 54 -18.04 -5.99 -15.90
CA LEU A 54 -18.68 -7.25 -15.46
C LEU A 54 -18.04 -7.93 -14.24
N GLY A 55 -18.40 -7.49 -13.02
CA GLY A 55 -18.06 -8.26 -11.81
C GLY A 55 -18.19 -7.57 -10.45
N GLY A 56 -18.48 -6.26 -10.42
CA GLY A 56 -18.52 -5.46 -9.18
C GLY A 56 -17.20 -4.71 -8.92
N PRO A 57 -17.07 -3.99 -7.79
CA PRO A 57 -15.86 -3.26 -7.46
C PRO A 57 -14.66 -4.23 -7.27
N PRO A 58 -13.44 -3.81 -7.64
CA PRO A 58 -12.24 -4.62 -7.48
C PRO A 58 -12.05 -4.97 -6.01
N SER A 59 -11.78 -6.23 -5.72
CA SER A 59 -11.54 -6.73 -4.36
C SER A 59 -10.53 -7.86 -4.36
N ILE A 60 -9.72 -7.89 -3.30
CA ILE A 60 -8.76 -8.95 -3.00
C ILE A 60 -9.47 -10.02 -2.19
N ARG A 61 -9.26 -11.29 -2.52
CA ARG A 61 -9.82 -12.42 -1.77
C ARG A 61 -8.76 -13.45 -1.41
N ILE A 62 -8.87 -14.00 -0.21
CA ILE A 62 -8.04 -15.11 0.28
C ILE A 62 -8.99 -16.23 0.70
N ALA A 63 -8.84 -17.41 0.11
CA ALA A 63 -9.77 -18.53 0.30
C ALA A 63 -11.25 -18.13 0.09
N GLY A 64 -11.51 -17.24 -0.88
CA GLY A 64 -12.84 -16.72 -1.19
C GLY A 64 -13.34 -15.58 -0.27
N LEU A 65 -12.61 -15.21 0.77
CA LEU A 65 -12.99 -14.13 1.71
C LEU A 65 -12.37 -12.81 1.28
N SER A 66 -13.15 -11.73 1.24
CA SER A 66 -12.68 -10.37 0.92
C SER A 66 -12.19 -9.56 2.13
N GLY A 67 -12.21 -10.17 3.32
CA GLY A 67 -11.80 -9.58 4.59
C GLY A 67 -12.36 -10.36 5.78
N GLY A 68 -11.93 -9.97 6.98
CA GLY A 68 -12.41 -10.55 8.24
C GLY A 68 -11.57 -11.71 8.75
N ASP A 69 -12.19 -12.60 9.54
CA ASP A 69 -11.49 -13.66 10.26
C ASP A 69 -11.00 -14.76 9.31
N VAL A 70 -9.72 -15.11 9.42
CA VAL A 70 -9.07 -16.16 8.64
C VAL A 70 -8.44 -17.17 9.59
N SER A 71 -8.87 -18.43 9.49
CA SER A 71 -8.28 -19.56 10.22
C SER A 71 -7.03 -20.10 9.53
N ALA A 72 -6.23 -20.88 10.27
CA ALA A 72 -5.06 -21.53 9.69
C ALA A 72 -5.40 -22.48 8.54
N GLU A 73 -6.52 -23.19 8.62
CA GLU A 73 -6.98 -24.11 7.57
C GLU A 73 -7.38 -23.36 6.29
N GLN A 74 -8.14 -22.27 6.44
CA GLN A 74 -8.52 -21.41 5.31
C GLN A 74 -7.29 -20.82 4.64
N PHE A 75 -6.37 -20.27 5.43
CA PHE A 75 -5.15 -19.67 4.90
C PHE A 75 -4.21 -20.71 4.28
N ALA A 76 -4.09 -21.91 4.86
CA ALA A 76 -3.31 -22.99 4.30
C ALA A 76 -3.87 -23.47 2.95
N SER A 77 -5.20 -23.48 2.79
CA SER A 77 -5.87 -23.85 1.54
C SER A 77 -5.68 -22.82 0.42
N ALA A 78 -5.50 -21.54 0.77
CA ALA A 78 -5.22 -20.48 -0.20
C ALA A 78 -3.79 -20.64 -0.76
N ARG A 79 -3.68 -20.98 -2.05
CA ARG A 79 -2.38 -20.99 -2.76
C ARG A 79 -2.07 -19.66 -3.43
N THR A 80 -3.11 -18.97 -3.85
CA THR A 80 -3.04 -17.70 -4.57
C THR A 80 -3.98 -16.70 -3.92
N VAL A 81 -3.73 -15.43 -4.19
CA VAL A 81 -4.68 -14.35 -3.91
C VAL A 81 -5.59 -14.18 -5.12
N ASP A 82 -6.89 -14.28 -4.89
CA ASP A 82 -7.89 -14.12 -5.94
C ASP A 82 -8.26 -12.65 -6.08
N LEU A 83 -8.42 -12.20 -7.32
CA LEU A 83 -8.91 -10.86 -7.63
C LEU A 83 -10.31 -10.98 -8.21
N ALA A 84 -11.27 -10.27 -7.62
CA ALA A 84 -12.64 -10.18 -8.10
C ALA A 84 -12.94 -8.75 -8.56
N GLY A 85 -13.78 -8.59 -9.60
CA GLY A 85 -14.17 -7.26 -10.11
C GLY A 85 -13.04 -6.48 -10.81
N CYS A 86 -11.93 -7.15 -11.14
CA CYS A 86 -10.84 -6.56 -11.93
C CYS A 86 -11.11 -6.74 -13.44
N GLN A 87 -10.49 -5.88 -14.25
CA GLN A 87 -10.54 -5.95 -15.71
C GLN A 87 -10.04 -7.34 -16.18
N PRO A 88 -10.65 -7.99 -17.20
CA PRO A 88 -10.36 -9.38 -17.54
C PRO A 88 -8.90 -9.63 -17.97
N ASP A 89 -8.20 -8.61 -18.44
CA ASP A 89 -6.79 -8.69 -18.83
C ASP A 89 -5.82 -8.31 -17.70
N ALA A 90 -6.33 -7.95 -16.52
CA ALA A 90 -5.51 -7.54 -15.38
C ALA A 90 -4.83 -8.76 -14.74
N LYS A 91 -3.51 -8.68 -14.59
CA LYS A 91 -2.69 -9.71 -13.94
C LYS A 91 -2.06 -9.16 -12.67
N ASN A 92 -2.06 -9.97 -11.62
CA ASN A 92 -1.33 -9.64 -10.41
C ASN A 92 0.17 -9.62 -10.73
N VAL A 93 0.79 -8.49 -10.43
CA VAL A 93 2.22 -8.26 -10.68
C VAL A 93 3.00 -8.21 -9.38
N SER A 94 2.34 -7.89 -8.28
CA SER A 94 2.97 -7.68 -6.99
C SER A 94 1.96 -7.91 -5.87
N LEU A 95 2.35 -8.71 -4.90
CA LEU A 95 1.59 -9.04 -3.71
C LEU A 95 2.37 -8.60 -2.49
N THR A 96 1.75 -7.78 -1.64
CA THR A 96 2.36 -7.33 -0.39
C THR A 96 1.45 -7.69 0.77
N PHE A 97 2.01 -8.41 1.74
CA PHE A 97 1.40 -8.58 3.05
C PHE A 97 2.03 -7.57 4.01
N VAL A 98 1.19 -6.78 4.65
CA VAL A 98 1.57 -5.81 5.67
C VAL A 98 1.04 -6.31 7.00
N THR A 99 1.94 -6.51 7.96
CA THR A 99 1.59 -6.93 9.32
C THR A 99 2.11 -5.93 10.30
N THR A 100 1.35 -5.63 11.35
CA THR A 100 1.84 -4.81 12.45
C THR A 100 2.22 -5.73 13.60
N ASP A 101 3.47 -5.65 14.06
CA ASP A 101 3.86 -6.40 15.25
C ASP A 101 3.18 -5.82 16.51
N GLY A 102 3.19 -6.57 17.61
CA GLY A 102 2.63 -6.10 18.89
C GLY A 102 3.31 -4.86 19.48
N LYS A 103 4.30 -4.28 18.79
CA LYS A 103 4.99 -3.03 19.14
C LYS A 103 4.64 -1.89 18.18
N GLY A 104 3.72 -2.10 17.23
CA GLY A 104 3.33 -1.09 16.25
C GLY A 104 4.30 -0.96 15.07
N ILE A 105 5.28 -1.85 14.93
CA ILE A 105 6.22 -1.84 13.82
C ILE A 105 5.63 -2.62 12.67
N GLU A 106 5.50 -1.97 11.52
CA GLU A 106 5.06 -2.60 10.29
C GLU A 106 6.16 -3.50 9.71
N LYS A 107 5.77 -4.72 9.36
CA LYS A 107 6.57 -5.70 8.65
C LYS A 107 5.86 -6.07 7.38
N ASN A 108 6.57 -5.85 6.28
CA ASN A 108 6.03 -6.04 4.95
C ASN A 108 6.83 -7.13 4.25
N VAL A 109 6.13 -8.08 3.64
CA VAL A 109 6.71 -9.05 2.73
C VAL A 109 6.06 -8.83 1.38
N ASN A 110 6.88 -8.50 0.40
CA ASN A 110 6.49 -8.30 -0.98
C ASN A 110 7.03 -9.45 -1.83
N ASP A 111 6.23 -9.88 -2.79
CA ASP A 111 6.65 -10.84 -3.80
C ASP A 111 6.00 -10.55 -5.15
N GLU A 112 6.62 -11.05 -6.22
CA GLU A 112 6.17 -10.87 -7.59
C GLU A 112 5.18 -11.97 -7.99
N GLY A 113 3.94 -11.57 -8.29
CA GLY A 113 2.90 -12.46 -8.80
C GLY A 113 1.78 -12.79 -7.79
N PRO A 114 0.88 -13.73 -8.16
CA PRO A 114 -0.33 -14.02 -7.39
C PRO A 114 -0.16 -15.07 -6.29
N GLU A 115 0.99 -15.73 -6.21
CA GLU A 115 1.20 -16.88 -5.31
C GLU A 115 1.54 -16.43 -3.89
N ILE A 116 1.00 -17.13 -2.90
CA ILE A 116 1.32 -16.89 -1.49
C ILE A 116 2.55 -17.71 -1.14
N GLU A 117 3.71 -17.06 -1.23
CA GLU A 117 5.02 -17.66 -0.98
C GLU A 117 5.23 -18.16 0.44
N ALA A 118 6.19 -19.06 0.61
CA ALA A 118 6.52 -19.67 1.90
C ALA A 118 6.90 -18.61 2.97
N ALA A 119 7.56 -17.53 2.56
CA ALA A 119 7.92 -16.42 3.44
C ALA A 119 6.68 -15.67 3.97
N MET A 120 5.70 -15.39 3.09
CA MET A 120 4.43 -14.76 3.47
C MET A 120 3.64 -15.68 4.41
N ARG A 121 3.59 -16.98 4.10
CA ARG A 121 2.95 -17.97 4.98
C ARG A 121 3.56 -18.02 6.36
N SER A 122 4.89 -18.05 6.42
CA SER A 122 5.63 -18.04 7.67
C SER A 122 5.38 -16.76 8.48
N MET A 123 5.23 -15.62 7.80
CA MET A 123 4.91 -14.35 8.45
C MET A 123 3.51 -14.36 9.08
N ILE A 124 2.48 -14.79 8.35
CA ILE A 124 1.09 -14.81 8.86
C ILE A 124 0.92 -15.84 9.97
N THR A 125 1.50 -17.03 9.82
CA THR A 125 1.41 -18.09 10.85
C THR A 125 2.16 -17.74 12.14
N ALA A 126 3.13 -16.81 12.09
CA ALA A 126 3.82 -16.30 13.26
C ALA A 126 3.05 -15.21 14.00
N LEU A 127 1.92 -14.72 13.46
CA LEU A 127 1.10 -13.70 14.10
C LEU A 127 0.35 -14.26 15.33
N PRO A 128 0.19 -13.46 16.40
CA PRO A 128 -0.67 -13.83 17.50
C PRO A 128 -2.13 -13.87 17.04
N LYS A 129 -2.94 -14.73 17.67
CA LYS A 129 -4.38 -14.77 17.40
C LYS A 129 -5.03 -13.41 17.71
N GLY A 130 -5.91 -12.95 16.83
CA GLY A 130 -6.52 -11.62 16.85
C GLY A 130 -5.69 -10.54 16.18
N ALA A 131 -4.50 -10.84 15.63
CA ALA A 131 -3.71 -9.85 14.90
C ALA A 131 -4.33 -9.54 13.54
N THR A 132 -4.34 -8.25 13.20
CA THR A 132 -4.75 -7.80 11.88
C THR A 132 -3.55 -7.80 10.92
N PHE A 133 -3.79 -8.25 9.69
CA PHE A 133 -2.87 -8.09 8.58
C PHE A 133 -3.60 -7.53 7.36
N LEU A 134 -2.89 -6.72 6.58
CA LEU A 134 -3.39 -6.11 5.37
C LEU A 134 -2.75 -6.79 4.16
N VAL A 135 -3.50 -6.83 3.07
CA VAL A 135 -3.07 -7.40 1.80
C VAL A 135 -3.27 -6.38 0.71
N GLU A 136 -2.17 -6.04 0.06
CA GLU A 136 -2.11 -5.09 -1.03
C GLU A 136 -1.71 -5.84 -2.29
N VAL A 137 -2.39 -5.56 -3.39
CA VAL A 137 -2.11 -6.15 -4.68
C VAL A 137 -1.99 -5.06 -5.72
N GLU A 138 -0.89 -5.09 -6.46
CA GLU A 138 -0.73 -4.31 -7.68
C GLU A 138 -1.13 -5.17 -8.88
N VAL A 139 -2.09 -4.69 -9.66
CA VAL A 139 -2.51 -5.32 -10.92
C VAL A 139 -2.09 -4.43 -12.08
N LYS A 140 -1.52 -5.04 -13.11
CA LYS A 140 -1.29 -4.38 -14.40
C LYS A 140 -2.09 -5.09 -15.47
N ASP A 141 -2.69 -4.32 -16.36
CA ASP A 141 -3.31 -4.87 -17.56
C ASP A 141 -2.27 -5.19 -18.64
N SER A 142 -2.74 -5.77 -19.75
CA SER A 142 -1.93 -6.09 -20.92
C SER A 142 -1.31 -4.88 -21.62
N LYS A 143 -1.74 -3.66 -21.27
CA LYS A 143 -1.20 -2.38 -21.76
C LYS A 143 -0.22 -1.75 -20.77
N GLY A 144 0.05 -2.41 -19.64
CA GLY A 144 0.94 -1.91 -18.59
C GLY A 144 0.31 -0.82 -17.70
N LYS A 145 -1.00 -0.56 -17.81
CA LYS A 145 -1.70 0.35 -16.90
C LYS A 145 -1.88 -0.34 -15.55
N THR A 146 -1.41 0.33 -14.50
CA THR A 146 -1.63 -0.13 -13.12
C THR A 146 -3.05 0.22 -12.67
N TRP A 147 -3.75 -0.78 -12.15
CA TRP A 147 -5.07 -0.64 -11.56
C TRP A 147 -4.96 -0.66 -10.04
N LYS A 148 -5.62 0.30 -9.38
CA LYS A 148 -5.67 0.36 -7.91
C LYS A 148 -6.73 -0.60 -7.41
N VAL A 149 -6.32 -1.60 -6.62
CA VAL A 149 -7.24 -2.48 -5.89
C VAL A 149 -7.28 -2.02 -4.44
N PRO A 150 -8.48 -1.91 -3.83
CA PRO A 150 -8.61 -1.63 -2.41
C PRO A 150 -7.86 -2.68 -1.57
N THR A 151 -7.06 -2.21 -0.62
CA THR A 151 -6.39 -3.05 0.37
C THR A 151 -7.42 -3.87 1.15
N ALA A 152 -7.20 -5.17 1.25
CA ALA A 152 -8.04 -6.05 2.08
C ALA A 152 -7.45 -6.20 3.49
N SER A 153 -8.31 -6.28 4.49
CA SER A 153 -7.94 -6.42 5.90
C SER A 153 -8.49 -7.71 6.48
N PHE A 154 -7.62 -8.47 7.12
CA PHE A 154 -7.94 -9.77 7.69
C PHE A 154 -7.48 -9.87 9.13
N ILE A 155 -8.19 -10.65 9.92
CA ILE A 155 -7.88 -10.94 11.32
C ILE A 155 -7.46 -12.40 11.41
N TRP A 156 -6.24 -12.63 11.87
CA TRP A 156 -5.70 -13.97 12.06
C TRP A 156 -6.28 -14.62 13.31
N ILE A 157 -7.12 -15.64 13.18
CA ILE A 157 -7.69 -16.39 14.32
C ILE A 157 -6.94 -17.71 14.61
N GLY A 158 -6.05 -18.08 13.69
CA GLY A 158 -5.14 -19.23 13.77
C GLY A 158 -5.77 -20.58 13.57
#